data_AF-A0A1S8SAC4-F1
#
_entry.id   AF-A0A1S8SAC4-F1
#
_cell.length_a   1.000
_cell.length_b   1.000
_cell.length_c   1.000
_cell.angle_alpha   90.00
_cell.angle_beta   90.00
_cell.angle_gamma   90.00
#
_symmetry.space_group_name_H-M   'P 1'
#
loop_
_entity.id
_entity.type
_entity.pdbx_description
1 polymer ?
#
loop_
_entity_poly.entity_id
_entity_poly.type
_entity_poly.pdbx_seq_one_letter_code
_entity_poly.pdbx_strand_id
1 'polypeptide(L)'
;MIQLIKREFEKLDDLVKYVNNTSINYGYLKDYQIIKEDDKYNVILNFDIPEICDFFELAKLKLVEDENKFICKNKYSIDVQEKSGDTWLSSIFFSDLKEGFQIQGTFGFKNTATLIEITYDSSKDCFNLELRNASFEHKVGQDYVENTLCVEYIDHEVIYNHLVKLLFNRGYLIDKLSLNNLKKDLYYVAKWLNRRNFYKYEK
;
A
#
# COMPACT_ATOMS: atom_id res chain seq x y z
N MET A 1 8.72 -0.35 -17.13
CA MET A 1 7.92 -1.33 -17.90
C MET A 1 6.54 -0.75 -18.18
N ILE A 2 5.95 -1.01 -19.35
CA ILE A 2 4.58 -0.59 -19.66
C ILE A 2 3.61 -1.70 -19.25
N GLN A 3 2.65 -1.37 -18.40
CA GLN A 3 1.59 -2.30 -17.99
C GLN A 3 0.25 -1.91 -18.61
N LEU A 4 -0.49 -2.91 -19.08
CA LEU A 4 -1.71 -2.76 -19.89
C LEU A 4 -2.95 -3.14 -19.07
N ILE A 5 -3.91 -2.23 -18.93
CA ILE A 5 -5.24 -2.55 -18.38
C ILE A 5 -6.29 -2.39 -19.48
N LYS A 6 -6.95 -3.49 -19.88
CA LYS A 6 -8.03 -3.51 -20.87
C LYS A 6 -9.40 -3.37 -20.20
N ARG A 7 -10.27 -2.50 -20.72
CA ARG A 7 -11.68 -2.36 -20.28
C ARG A 7 -12.63 -2.15 -21.44
N GLU A 8 -13.83 -2.72 -21.34
CA GLU A 8 -14.88 -2.63 -22.35
C GLU A 8 -16.00 -1.66 -21.93
N PHE A 9 -16.54 -0.91 -22.88
CA PHE A 9 -17.62 0.05 -22.71
C PHE A 9 -18.61 -0.03 -23.87
N GLU A 10 -19.91 0.04 -23.56
CA GLU A 10 -20.96 0.13 -24.58
C GLU A 10 -21.07 1.54 -25.19
N LYS A 11 -20.69 2.58 -24.42
CA LYS A 11 -20.79 3.99 -24.83
C LYS A 11 -19.44 4.67 -24.75
N LEU A 12 -19.12 5.45 -25.79
CA LEU A 12 -17.88 6.23 -25.87
C LEU A 12 -17.77 7.26 -24.73
N ASP A 13 -18.88 7.92 -24.37
CA ASP A 13 -18.89 8.90 -23.28
C ASP A 13 -18.46 8.31 -21.94
N ASP A 14 -18.85 7.06 -21.66
CA ASP A 14 -18.51 6.38 -20.42
C ASP A 14 -17.03 5.98 -20.41
N LEU A 15 -16.50 5.56 -21.56
CA LEU A 15 -15.06 5.35 -21.74
C LEU A 15 -14.27 6.63 -21.50
N VAL A 16 -14.66 7.75 -22.12
CA VAL A 16 -13.95 9.02 -21.98
C VAL A 16 -13.96 9.50 -20.52
N LYS A 17 -15.09 9.38 -19.82
CA LYS A 17 -15.18 9.66 -18.38
C LYS A 17 -14.23 8.77 -17.57
N TYR A 18 -14.16 7.48 -17.89
CA TYR A 18 -13.27 6.53 -17.23
C TYR A 18 -11.78 6.90 -17.42
N VAL A 19 -11.36 7.21 -18.64
CA VAL A 19 -9.98 7.64 -18.96
C VAL A 19 -9.64 8.91 -18.21
N ASN A 20 -10.51 9.92 -18.24
CA ASN A 20 -10.29 11.20 -17.56
C ASN A 20 -10.15 10.99 -16.05
N ASN A 21 -11.06 10.24 -15.44
CA ASN A 21 -11.00 9.92 -14.02
C ASN A 21 -9.71 9.17 -13.67
N THR A 22 -9.28 8.23 -14.50
CA THR A 22 -8.06 7.46 -14.27
C THR A 22 -6.82 8.35 -14.37
N SER A 23 -6.76 9.22 -15.37
CA SER A 23 -5.65 10.17 -15.59
C SER A 23 -5.49 11.16 -14.43
N ILE A 24 -6.61 11.61 -13.86
CA ILE A 24 -6.60 12.49 -12.69
C ILE A 24 -6.08 11.72 -11.47
N ASN A 25 -6.64 10.54 -11.22
CA ASN A 25 -6.47 9.81 -9.97
C ASN A 25 -5.17 9.00 -9.89
N TYR A 26 -4.56 8.59 -11.00
CA TYR A 26 -3.36 7.74 -11.00
C TYR A 26 -2.17 8.49 -11.60
N GLY A 27 -1.02 8.45 -10.93
CA GLY A 27 0.17 9.23 -11.30
C GLY A 27 1.01 8.62 -12.41
N TYR A 28 0.76 7.35 -12.71
CA TYR A 28 1.59 6.51 -13.56
C TYR A 28 1.00 6.31 -14.95
N LEU A 29 -0.19 6.84 -15.23
CA LEU A 29 -0.80 6.70 -16.56
C LEU A 29 0.00 7.53 -17.57
N LYS A 30 0.62 6.84 -18.53
CA LYS A 30 1.47 7.45 -19.56
C LYS A 30 0.68 7.76 -20.82
N ASP A 31 -0.09 6.80 -21.30
CA ASP A 31 -0.94 6.94 -22.46
C ASP A 31 -2.11 5.94 -22.42
N TYR A 32 -2.99 6.00 -23.41
CA TYR A 32 -4.08 5.06 -23.59
C TYR A 32 -4.40 4.86 -25.07
N GLN A 33 -4.97 3.72 -25.42
CA GLN A 33 -5.45 3.39 -26.76
C GLN A 33 -6.93 3.03 -26.70
N ILE A 34 -7.72 3.52 -27.65
CA ILE A 34 -9.14 3.18 -27.79
C ILE A 34 -9.31 2.36 -29.06
N ILE A 35 -9.95 1.19 -28.93
CA ILE A 35 -10.17 0.24 -30.03
C ILE A 35 -11.67 -0.07 -30.07
N LYS A 36 -12.31 0.00 -31.24
CA LYS A 36 -13.71 -0.40 -31.40
C LYS A 36 -13.77 -1.81 -32.01
N GLU A 37 -14.37 -2.76 -31.29
CA GLU A 37 -14.55 -4.17 -31.70
C GLU A 37 -15.96 -4.61 -31.32
N ASP A 38 -16.67 -5.31 -32.22
CA ASP A 38 -18.00 -5.89 -31.96
C ASP A 38 -19.01 -4.94 -31.29
N ASP A 39 -19.14 -3.72 -31.85
CA ASP A 39 -19.98 -2.62 -31.33
C ASP A 39 -19.66 -2.14 -29.91
N LYS A 40 -18.53 -2.57 -29.33
CA LYS A 40 -18.01 -2.11 -28.05
C LYS A 40 -16.76 -1.26 -28.23
N TYR A 41 -16.52 -0.40 -27.27
CA TYR A 41 -15.28 0.37 -27.15
C TYR A 41 -14.39 -0.26 -26.09
N ASN A 42 -13.19 -0.66 -26.49
CA ASN A 42 -12.14 -1.12 -25.62
C ASN A 42 -11.17 0.02 -25.35
N VAL A 43 -10.74 0.19 -24.11
CA VAL A 43 -9.60 1.04 -23.77
C VAL A 43 -8.47 0.18 -23.23
N ILE A 44 -7.25 0.45 -23.68
CA ILE A 44 -6.01 -0.08 -23.13
C ILE A 44 -5.30 1.08 -22.47
N LEU A 45 -5.12 1.01 -21.15
CA LEU A 45 -4.40 2.02 -20.38
C LEU A 45 -2.96 1.57 -20.18
N ASN A 46 -2.01 2.45 -20.47
CA ASN A 46 -0.58 2.17 -20.37
C ASN A 46 0.01 2.92 -19.18
N PHE A 47 0.53 2.16 -18.22
CA PHE A 47 1.16 2.72 -17.03
C PHE A 47 2.68 2.59 -17.08
N ASP A 48 3.39 3.66 -16.77
CA ASP A 48 4.84 3.66 -16.60
C ASP A 48 5.19 3.42 -15.13
N ILE A 49 5.55 2.18 -14.81
CA ILE A 49 5.72 1.73 -13.42
C ILE A 49 7.06 1.00 -13.22
N PRO A 50 7.52 0.90 -11.95
CA PRO A 50 8.69 0.08 -11.59
C PRO A 50 8.51 -1.40 -11.96
N GLU A 51 9.60 -2.06 -12.37
CA GLU A 51 9.64 -3.44 -12.90
C GLU A 51 9.46 -4.52 -11.83
N ILE A 52 8.24 -4.77 -11.32
CA ILE A 52 8.08 -5.74 -10.23
C ILE A 52 6.83 -6.65 -10.30
N CYS A 53 5.86 -6.43 -11.20
CA CYS A 53 4.70 -7.32 -11.29
C CYS A 53 4.19 -7.50 -12.74
N ASP A 54 3.71 -8.70 -13.05
CA ASP A 54 3.18 -9.06 -14.37
C ASP A 54 1.76 -8.54 -14.61
N PHE A 55 1.04 -8.16 -13.55
CA PHE A 55 -0.35 -7.72 -13.60
C PHE A 55 -0.64 -6.61 -12.60
N PHE A 56 -1.54 -5.68 -12.95
CA PHE A 56 -1.97 -4.59 -12.07
C PHE A 56 -3.47 -4.37 -12.06
N GLU A 57 -3.98 -4.07 -10.87
CA GLU A 57 -5.32 -3.57 -10.64
C GLU A 57 -5.31 -2.15 -10.10
N LEU A 58 -6.24 -1.35 -10.62
CA LEU A 58 -6.54 -0.05 -10.05
C LEU A 58 -7.25 -0.23 -8.72
N ALA A 59 -6.63 0.27 -7.66
CA ALA A 59 -7.12 0.15 -6.30
C ALA A 59 -7.10 1.49 -5.56
N LYS A 60 -7.80 1.51 -4.42
CA LYS A 60 -7.86 2.63 -3.47
C LYS A 60 -7.66 2.09 -2.06
N LEU A 61 -7.11 2.91 -1.17
CA LEU A 61 -7.08 2.61 0.25
C LEU A 61 -8.25 3.33 0.92
N LYS A 62 -9.08 2.57 1.63
CA LYS A 62 -10.19 3.11 2.40
C LYS A 62 -9.92 2.91 3.89
N LEU A 63 -9.92 3.99 4.65
CA LEU A 63 -9.82 3.91 6.11
C LEU A 63 -11.14 3.32 6.67
N VAL A 64 -11.05 2.16 7.31
CA VAL A 64 -12.21 1.39 7.82
C VAL A 64 -12.38 1.55 9.33
N GLU A 65 -11.27 1.66 10.07
CA GLU A 65 -11.28 1.96 11.49
C GLU A 65 -10.35 3.16 11.73
N ASP A 66 -10.96 4.22 12.25
CA ASP A 66 -10.30 5.39 12.85
C ASP A 66 -10.82 5.46 14.27
N GLU A 67 -10.19 4.71 15.19
CA GLU A 67 -10.41 4.99 16.61
C GLU A 67 -9.79 6.37 16.87
N ASN A 68 -10.64 7.40 16.80
CA ASN A 68 -10.44 8.86 16.95
C ASN A 68 -9.53 9.35 18.11
N LYS A 69 -8.74 8.47 18.74
CA LYS A 69 -7.81 8.76 19.82
C LYS A 69 -6.37 8.34 19.50
N PHE A 70 -6.11 7.43 18.55
CA PHE A 70 -4.75 6.89 18.36
C PHE A 70 -4.41 6.56 16.91
N ILE A 71 -3.55 7.40 16.30
CA ILE A 71 -2.98 7.25 14.94
C ILE A 71 -2.31 5.87 14.74
N CYS A 72 -1.92 5.19 15.83
CA CYS A 72 -1.29 3.87 15.80
C CYS A 72 -2.26 2.69 15.58
N LYS A 73 -3.56 2.91 15.38
CA LYS A 73 -4.55 1.85 15.15
C LYS A 73 -5.30 1.92 13.82
N ASN A 74 -4.81 2.74 12.88
CA ASN A 74 -5.47 2.91 11.59
C ASN A 74 -5.55 1.58 10.83
N LYS A 75 -6.70 1.32 10.21
CA LYS A 75 -6.93 0.17 9.36
C LYS A 75 -7.43 0.60 7.99
N TYR A 76 -6.70 0.19 6.97
CA TYR A 76 -7.02 0.44 5.57
C TYR A 76 -7.51 -0.86 4.90
N SER A 77 -8.67 -0.83 4.25
CA SER A 77 -9.02 -1.84 3.24
C SER A 77 -8.45 -1.44 1.89
N ILE A 78 -8.10 -2.45 1.08
CA ILE A 78 -7.71 -2.24 -0.31
C ILE A 78 -8.92 -2.55 -1.18
N ASP A 79 -9.52 -1.50 -1.72
CA ASP A 79 -10.70 -1.58 -2.56
C ASP A 79 -10.26 -1.54 -4.04
N VAL A 80 -10.34 -2.69 -4.70
CA VAL A 80 -10.05 -2.84 -6.13
C VAL A 80 -11.29 -2.53 -6.96
N GLN A 81 -11.11 -1.87 -8.11
CA GLN A 81 -12.24 -1.49 -8.97
C GLN A 81 -12.93 -2.70 -9.60
N GLU A 82 -12.16 -3.72 -9.99
CA GLU A 82 -12.67 -5.04 -10.39
C GLU A 82 -11.78 -6.10 -9.76
N LYS A 83 -12.39 -7.06 -9.06
CA LYS A 83 -11.66 -8.17 -8.44
C LYS A 83 -11.29 -9.20 -9.50
N SER A 84 -10.01 -9.37 -9.80
CA SER A 84 -9.55 -10.63 -10.39
C SER A 84 -9.60 -11.74 -9.34
N GLY A 85 -9.63 -13.00 -9.79
CA GLY A 85 -9.47 -14.15 -8.88
C GLY A 85 -8.10 -14.19 -8.19
N ASP A 86 -7.16 -13.34 -8.62
CA ASP A 86 -5.77 -13.28 -8.20
C ASP A 86 -5.46 -12.04 -7.33
N THR A 87 -6.45 -11.50 -6.61
CA THR A 87 -6.22 -10.44 -5.60
C THR A 87 -6.05 -10.98 -4.19
N TRP A 88 -4.90 -10.67 -3.58
CA TRP A 88 -4.45 -11.37 -2.37
C TRP A 88 -4.35 -10.46 -1.14
N LEU A 89 -4.03 -9.16 -1.24
CA LEU A 89 -4.01 -8.26 -0.07
C LEU A 89 -5.36 -7.57 0.12
N SER A 90 -5.97 -7.78 1.28
CA SER A 90 -7.30 -7.26 1.58
C SER A 90 -7.27 -6.02 2.50
N SER A 91 -6.26 -5.91 3.36
CA SER A 91 -6.15 -4.80 4.30
C SER A 91 -4.72 -4.60 4.82
N ILE A 92 -4.40 -3.36 5.18
CA ILE A 92 -3.23 -2.98 5.96
C ILE A 92 -3.74 -2.43 7.29
N PHE A 93 -3.12 -2.79 8.41
CA PHE A 93 -3.49 -2.23 9.70
C PHE A 93 -2.28 -1.96 10.57
N PHE A 94 -2.43 -0.91 11.38
CA PHE A 94 -1.40 -0.35 12.22
C PHE A 94 -1.67 -0.83 13.64
N SER A 95 -0.61 -1.12 14.40
CA SER A 95 -0.74 -1.51 15.80
C SER A 95 0.43 -0.99 16.62
N ASP A 96 0.13 -0.52 17.82
CA ASP A 96 1.13 -0.21 18.82
C ASP A 96 1.68 -1.50 19.46
N LEU A 97 2.97 -1.46 19.80
CA LEU A 97 3.65 -2.46 20.60
C LEU A 97 4.07 -1.81 21.91
N LYS A 98 4.32 -2.62 22.95
CA LYS A 98 4.80 -2.11 24.25
C LYS A 98 6.00 -1.16 24.10
N GLU A 99 6.90 -1.48 23.17
CA GLU A 99 8.15 -0.74 22.94
C GLU A 99 8.30 -0.29 21.48
N GLY A 100 7.17 -0.06 20.79
CA GLY A 100 7.25 0.19 19.35
C GLY A 100 5.93 0.24 18.61
N PHE A 101 6.00 -0.17 17.36
CA PHE A 101 4.92 -0.09 16.39
C PHE A 101 5.09 -1.15 15.31
N GLN A 102 3.99 -1.66 14.78
CA GLN A 102 4.01 -2.54 13.63
C GLN A 102 2.93 -2.19 12.62
N ILE A 103 3.21 -2.51 11.36
CA ILE A 103 2.25 -2.50 10.27
C ILE A 103 2.11 -3.92 9.79
N GLN A 104 0.87 -4.40 9.72
CA GLN A 104 0.53 -5.75 9.32
C GLN A 104 -0.38 -5.72 8.10
N GLY A 105 -0.30 -6.78 7.29
CA GLY A 105 -1.12 -6.97 6.09
C GLY A 105 -1.88 -8.29 6.16
N THR A 106 -3.13 -8.28 5.70
CA THR A 106 -3.95 -9.50 5.61
C THR A 106 -3.98 -10.02 4.18
N PHE A 107 -3.43 -11.21 3.96
CA PHE A 107 -3.36 -11.86 2.66
C PHE A 107 -4.31 -13.08 2.57
N GLY A 108 -5.10 -13.18 1.49
CA GLY A 108 -5.90 -14.34 1.13
C GLY A 108 -6.78 -14.88 2.28
N PHE A 109 -6.82 -16.20 2.44
CA PHE A 109 -7.58 -16.89 3.49
C PHE A 109 -6.96 -16.72 4.89
N LYS A 110 -7.07 -15.51 5.45
CA LYS A 110 -6.80 -15.15 6.86
C LYS A 110 -5.34 -15.21 7.34
N ASN A 111 -4.35 -15.15 6.45
CA ASN A 111 -2.96 -15.02 6.89
C ASN A 111 -2.63 -13.54 7.11
N THR A 112 -2.44 -13.18 8.38
CA THR A 112 -1.89 -11.88 8.77
C THR A 112 -0.38 -11.99 8.83
N ALA A 113 0.31 -11.08 8.18
CA ALA A 113 1.76 -11.02 8.11
C ALA A 113 2.26 -9.65 8.57
N THR A 114 3.43 -9.62 9.22
CA THR A 114 4.04 -8.36 9.65
C THR A 114 4.83 -7.81 8.47
N LEU A 115 4.48 -6.61 8.03
CA LEU A 115 5.12 -5.94 6.88
C LEU A 115 6.28 -5.06 7.35
N ILE A 116 6.07 -4.38 8.48
CA ILE A 116 7.04 -3.48 9.08
C ILE A 116 6.94 -3.62 10.59
N GLU A 117 8.08 -3.78 11.25
CA GLU A 117 8.18 -3.74 12.71
C GLU A 117 9.19 -2.69 13.12
N ILE A 118 8.84 -1.89 14.12
CA ILE A 118 9.66 -0.81 14.66
C ILE A 118 9.71 -1.01 16.16
N THR A 119 10.90 -1.28 16.69
CA THR A 119 11.13 -1.41 18.14
C THR A 119 12.21 -0.44 18.58
N TYR A 120 12.11 0.11 19.79
CA TYR A 120 13.14 1.00 20.32
C TYR A 120 14.03 0.27 21.34
N ASP A 121 15.34 0.30 21.09
CA ASP A 121 16.36 -0.24 21.98
C ASP A 121 16.90 0.88 22.87
N SER A 122 16.39 0.94 24.10
CA SER A 122 16.81 1.94 25.09
C SER A 122 18.28 1.82 25.52
N SER A 123 18.92 0.66 25.32
CA SER A 123 20.34 0.48 25.65
C SER A 123 21.26 1.11 24.62
N LYS A 124 20.81 1.20 23.35
CA LYS A 124 21.55 1.79 22.23
C LYS A 124 21.04 3.16 21.79
N ASP A 125 19.94 3.61 22.38
CA ASP A 125 19.22 4.82 22.00
C ASP A 125 18.81 4.87 20.51
N CYS A 126 18.52 3.71 19.90
CA CYS A 126 18.09 3.62 18.50
C CYS A 126 16.79 2.85 18.32
N PHE A 127 16.09 3.13 17.22
CA PHE A 127 15.02 2.30 16.71
C PHE A 127 15.59 1.23 15.78
N ASN A 128 15.17 0.00 15.96
CA ASN A 128 15.34 -1.08 15.00
C ASN A 128 14.10 -1.14 14.10
N LEU A 129 14.31 -0.96 12.80
CA LEU A 129 13.31 -1.07 11.74
C LEU A 129 13.53 -2.35 10.98
N GLU A 130 12.57 -3.27 11.04
CA GLU A 130 12.52 -4.44 10.19
C GLU A 130 11.52 -4.20 9.06
N LEU A 131 12.04 -4.13 7.84
CA LEU A 131 11.23 -4.05 6.62
C LEU A 131 11.12 -5.45 6.05
N ARG A 132 9.94 -6.03 6.11
CA ARG A 132 9.68 -7.40 5.67
C ARG A 132 9.09 -7.39 4.28
N ASN A 133 9.56 -8.31 3.45
CA ASN A 133 8.96 -8.57 2.16
C ASN A 133 8.11 -9.83 2.23
N ALA A 134 7.01 -9.82 1.51
CA ALA A 134 6.13 -10.97 1.39
C ALA A 134 6.16 -11.40 -0.08
N SER A 135 6.81 -12.52 -0.41
CA SER A 135 6.96 -12.97 -1.79
C SER A 135 5.62 -13.38 -2.43
N PHE A 136 5.47 -13.11 -3.74
CA PHE A 136 4.29 -13.48 -4.52
C PHE A 136 4.26 -14.99 -4.85
N GLU A 137 5.45 -15.59 -5.06
CA GLU A 137 5.62 -16.98 -5.47
C GLU A 137 5.19 -17.99 -4.39
N HIS A 138 5.05 -17.55 -3.15
CA HIS A 138 4.64 -18.42 -2.05
C HIS A 138 3.23 -18.04 -1.63
N LYS A 139 2.27 -18.84 -2.10
CA LYS A 139 0.84 -18.77 -1.72
C LYS A 139 0.57 -18.83 -0.21
N VAL A 140 1.62 -19.06 0.59
CA VAL A 140 1.61 -19.18 2.05
C VAL A 140 2.00 -17.85 2.74
N GLY A 141 2.54 -16.86 2.03
CA GLY A 141 2.94 -15.59 2.64
C GLY A 141 4.10 -15.76 3.62
N GLN A 142 5.24 -16.25 3.14
CA GLN A 142 6.45 -16.24 3.96
C GLN A 142 7.02 -14.83 4.00
N ASP A 143 7.00 -14.23 5.19
CA ASP A 143 7.67 -12.99 5.50
C ASP A 143 9.15 -13.29 5.74
N TYR A 144 10.04 -12.71 4.94
CA TYR A 144 11.45 -12.60 5.31
C TYR A 144 11.80 -11.14 5.52
N VAL A 145 12.72 -10.90 6.45
CA VAL A 145 13.25 -9.55 6.68
C VAL A 145 14.11 -9.19 5.46
N GLU A 146 13.61 -8.25 4.65
CA GLU A 146 14.33 -7.76 3.49
C GLU A 146 15.43 -6.79 3.92
N ASN A 147 15.17 -5.99 4.94
CA ASN A 147 16.12 -5.01 5.46
C ASN A 147 15.93 -4.77 6.95
N THR A 148 17.04 -4.54 7.65
CA THR A 148 17.07 -4.12 9.05
C THR A 148 17.89 -2.84 9.17
N LEU A 149 17.29 -1.80 9.76
CA LEU A 149 17.93 -0.50 9.97
C LEU A 149 17.95 -0.20 11.48
N CYS A 150 19.09 0.22 12.03
CA CYS A 150 19.14 0.85 13.36
C CYS A 150 19.37 2.36 13.15
N VAL A 151 18.41 3.17 13.61
CA VAL A 151 18.37 4.62 13.37
C VAL A 151 17.98 5.36 14.64
N GLU A 152 18.57 6.52 14.88
CA GLU A 152 18.22 7.36 16.05
C GLU A 152 16.81 7.97 15.92
N TYR A 153 16.39 8.23 14.67
CA TYR A 153 15.11 8.82 14.32
C TYR A 153 14.47 8.07 13.14
N ILE A 154 13.16 7.87 13.22
CA ILE A 154 12.35 7.29 12.17
C ILE A 154 12.04 8.36 11.11
N ASP A 155 12.44 8.09 9.87
CA ASP A 155 11.90 8.78 8.71
C ASP A 155 10.71 8.02 8.12
N HIS A 156 9.55 8.68 8.11
CA HIS A 156 8.33 8.13 7.54
C HIS A 156 8.44 7.78 6.04
N GLU A 157 9.33 8.43 5.28
CA GLU A 157 9.52 8.14 3.85
C GLU A 157 10.03 6.72 3.63
N VAL A 158 10.87 6.21 4.53
CA VAL A 158 11.36 4.82 4.47
C VAL A 158 10.21 3.82 4.59
N ILE A 159 9.31 4.06 5.55
CA ILE A 159 8.13 3.23 5.80
C ILE A 159 7.17 3.33 4.61
N TYR A 160 6.89 4.55 4.14
CA TYR A 160 6.00 4.81 3.01
C TYR A 160 6.49 4.13 1.73
N ASN A 161 7.77 4.33 1.37
CA ASN A 161 8.34 3.75 0.16
C ASN A 161 8.33 2.22 0.20
N HIS A 162 8.58 1.62 1.37
CA HIS A 162 8.50 0.17 1.54
C HIS A 162 7.07 -0.36 1.34
N LEU A 163 6.07 0.27 1.96
CA LEU A 163 4.67 -0.12 1.78
C LEU A 163 4.19 0.05 0.35
N VAL A 164 4.56 1.15 -0.30
CA VAL A 164 4.23 1.40 -1.71
C VAL A 164 4.85 0.33 -2.60
N LYS A 165 6.13 0.00 -2.38
CA LYS A 165 6.80 -1.11 -3.07
C LYS A 165 6.07 -2.43 -2.85
N LEU A 166 5.67 -2.75 -1.63
CA LEU A 166 4.91 -3.98 -1.35
C LEU A 166 3.58 -4.01 -2.11
N LEU A 167 2.84 -2.89 -2.15
CA LEU A 167 1.59 -2.78 -2.90
C LEU A 167 1.82 -2.99 -4.40
N PHE A 168 2.86 -2.38 -4.96
CA PHE A 168 3.27 -2.58 -6.35
C PHE A 168 3.64 -4.04 -6.65
N ASN A 169 4.44 -4.67 -5.80
CA ASN A 169 4.85 -6.07 -5.95
C ASN A 169 3.66 -7.04 -5.92
N ARG A 170 2.54 -6.61 -5.34
CA ARG A 170 1.29 -7.38 -5.26
C ARG A 170 0.27 -6.99 -6.33
N GLY A 171 0.67 -6.20 -7.32
CA GLY A 171 -0.18 -5.84 -8.45
C GLY A 171 -1.19 -4.74 -8.12
N TYR A 172 -0.99 -3.93 -7.07
CA TYR A 172 -1.88 -2.81 -6.78
C TYR A 172 -1.29 -1.51 -7.29
N LEU A 173 -2.03 -0.85 -8.17
CA LEU A 173 -1.81 0.55 -8.49
C LEU A 173 -2.78 1.38 -7.64
N ILE A 174 -2.27 2.01 -6.58
CA ILE A 174 -3.07 2.82 -5.66
C ILE A 174 -3.22 4.25 -6.21
N ASP A 175 -4.40 4.84 -6.05
CA ASP A 175 -4.66 6.22 -6.47
C ASP A 175 -3.92 7.26 -5.60
N LYS A 176 -3.66 8.43 -6.19
CA LYS A 176 -2.88 9.52 -5.57
C LYS A 176 -3.45 9.96 -4.22
N LEU A 177 -4.78 10.06 -4.10
CA LEU A 177 -5.42 10.53 -2.87
C LEU A 177 -5.17 9.56 -1.72
N SER A 178 -5.36 8.26 -1.96
CA SER A 178 -5.07 7.21 -0.99
C SER A 178 -3.60 7.21 -0.57
N LEU A 179 -2.66 7.32 -1.52
CA LEU A 179 -1.23 7.38 -1.22
C LEU A 179 -0.85 8.61 -0.38
N ASN A 180 -1.44 9.78 -0.68
CA ASN A 180 -1.22 11.01 0.08
C ASN A 180 -1.74 10.89 1.52
N ASN A 181 -2.91 10.27 1.71
CA ASN A 181 -3.47 10.03 3.04
C ASN A 181 -2.61 9.06 3.85
N LEU A 182 -2.20 7.94 3.24
CA LEU A 182 -1.30 6.97 3.87
C LEU A 182 0.01 7.65 4.30
N LYS A 183 0.63 8.44 3.41
CA LYS A 183 1.87 9.17 3.72
C LYS A 183 1.71 10.12 4.89
N LYS A 184 0.60 10.85 4.95
CA LYS A 184 0.27 11.77 6.04
C LYS A 184 0.13 11.03 7.38
N ASP A 185 -0.52 9.88 7.40
CA ASP A 185 -0.65 9.07 8.61
C ASP A 185 0.69 8.56 9.10
N LEU A 186 1.52 8.03 8.18
CA LEU A 186 2.87 7.56 8.51
C LEU A 186 3.77 8.69 9.05
N TYR A 187 3.62 9.92 8.53
CA TYR A 187 4.29 11.09 9.09
C TYR A 187 3.94 11.29 10.58
N TYR A 188 2.66 11.17 10.94
CA TYR A 188 2.26 11.32 12.33
C TYR A 188 2.67 10.13 13.20
N VAL A 189 2.66 8.91 12.68
CA VAL A 189 3.21 7.73 13.36
C VAL A 189 4.69 7.95 13.67
N ALA A 190 5.51 8.33 12.68
CA ALA A 190 6.93 8.59 12.88
C ALA A 190 7.17 9.72 13.89
N LYS A 191 6.38 10.80 13.83
CA LYS A 191 6.45 11.90 14.80
C LYS A 191 6.10 11.46 16.21
N TRP A 192 5.08 10.62 16.37
CA TRP A 192 4.74 10.02 17.65
C TRP A 192 5.87 9.11 18.13
N LEU A 193 6.42 8.30 17.23
CA LEU A 193 7.48 7.35 17.55
C LEU A 193 8.72 8.08 18.08
N ASN A 194 9.19 9.09 17.34
CA ASN A 194 10.38 9.87 17.67
C ASN A 194 10.27 10.68 18.96
N ARG A 195 9.07 10.83 19.55
CA ARG A 195 8.92 11.41 20.90
C ARG A 195 9.36 10.44 22.00
N ARG A 196 9.54 9.14 21.69
CA ARG A 196 9.98 8.09 22.64
C ARG A 196 9.09 8.02 23.90
N ASN A 197 7.81 8.39 23.76
CA ASN A 197 6.88 8.56 24.88
C ASN A 197 6.17 7.27 25.33
N PHE A 198 6.46 6.12 24.71
CA PHE A 198 5.82 4.84 25.04
C PHE A 198 6.22 4.31 26.43
N TYR A 199 7.33 4.81 26.98
CA TYR A 199 7.87 4.40 28.29
C TYR A 199 7.20 5.07 29.50
N LYS A 200 6.27 6.01 29.32
CA LYS A 200 5.72 6.82 30.43
C LYS A 200 4.50 6.21 31.15
N TYR A 201 4.01 5.05 30.73
CA TYR A 201 2.85 4.41 31.36
C TYR A 201 3.17 3.36 32.43
N GLU A 202 4.44 3.18 32.81
CA GLU A 202 4.85 2.38 33.97
C GLU A 202 5.67 3.23 34.95
N LYS A 203 5.01 4.11 35.71
CA LYS A 203 5.46 4.59 37.03
C LYS A 203 4.28 4.89 37.93
#